data_AF-A0A4P7RPH3-F1
#
_entry.id   AF-A0A4P7RPH3-F1
#
_cell.length_a   1.000
_cell.length_b   1.000
_cell.length_c   1.000
_cell.angle_alpha   90.00
_cell.angle_beta   90.00
_cell.angle_gamma   90.00
#
_symmetry.space_group_name_H-M   'P 1'
#
loop_
_entity.id
_entity.type
_entity.pdbx_description
1 polymer ?
#
loop_
_entity_poly.entity_id
_entity_poly.type
_entity_poly.pdbx_seq_one_letter_code
_entity_poly.pdbx_strand_id
1 'polypeptide(L)'
;MWQRGSDTPRNDGYGTVKNANVELTVLPDGVVQLATANAAPVVDLFEDPMCPFCGDLEVKHGQELAQKIDDGAVAVRYHLVVLPQLDASSASGSYSSRAVAASHCVAASEDAVVYSAFHAGLFGADFQPEENGDSDRTDTELADLAQKSGAGEATTQCILSGAMTDVAAADAASAREALSAAGAAGTPGVLVDGQVVDALRDSSWIESIG
;
A
#
# COMPACT_ATOMS: atom_id res chain seq x y z
N MET A 1 11.28 -10.14 -25.16
CA MET A 1 10.80 -8.75 -25.25
C MET A 1 9.39 -8.75 -24.68
N TRP A 2 9.28 -8.58 -23.36
CA TRP A 2 7.97 -8.53 -22.69
C TRP A 2 7.30 -7.22 -23.09
N GLN A 3 6.15 -7.30 -23.75
CA GLN A 3 5.33 -6.14 -24.05
C GLN A 3 4.66 -5.72 -22.74
N ARG A 4 5.03 -4.55 -22.22
CA ARG A 4 4.25 -3.89 -21.16
C ARG A 4 2.84 -3.72 -21.69
N GLY A 5 1.85 -4.35 -21.07
CA GLY A 5 0.45 -3.98 -21.29
C GLY A 5 0.29 -2.51 -20.98
N SER A 6 -0.63 -1.80 -21.64
CA SER A 6 -0.75 -0.33 -21.57
C SER A 6 -0.56 0.20 -20.13
N ASP A 7 0.48 1.00 -19.93
CA ASP A 7 0.83 1.67 -18.66
C ASP A 7 -0.20 2.76 -18.26
N THR A 8 -1.42 2.70 -18.79
CA THR A 8 -2.49 3.67 -18.53
C THR A 8 -3.25 3.26 -17.27
N PRO A 9 -3.38 4.14 -16.27
CA PRO A 9 -4.20 3.89 -15.09
C PRO A 9 -5.63 3.49 -15.48
N ARG A 10 -6.18 2.49 -14.79
CA ARG A 10 -7.60 2.14 -14.90
C ARG A 10 -8.41 3.10 -14.05
N ASN A 11 -9.57 3.49 -14.57
CA ASN A 11 -10.42 4.55 -14.01
C ASN A 11 -9.67 5.86 -13.78
N ASP A 12 -8.82 6.23 -14.75
CA ASP A 12 -7.99 7.44 -14.66
C ASP A 12 -8.82 8.69 -14.39
N GLY A 13 -8.32 9.52 -13.47
CA GLY A 13 -8.99 10.71 -12.96
C GLY A 13 -9.91 10.46 -11.76
N TYR A 14 -10.08 9.22 -11.30
CA TYR A 14 -10.85 8.94 -10.08
C TYR A 14 -10.13 9.42 -8.81
N GLY A 15 -8.82 9.23 -8.75
CA GLY A 15 -7.99 9.50 -7.57
C GLY A 15 -8.07 8.40 -6.52
N THR A 16 -7.98 8.79 -5.25
CA THR A 16 -8.00 7.90 -4.07
C THR A 16 -9.41 7.79 -3.47
N VAL A 17 -9.55 6.97 -2.42
CA VAL A 17 -10.78 6.88 -1.62
C VAL A 17 -11.19 8.29 -1.17
N LYS A 18 -12.46 8.65 -1.35
CA LYS A 18 -13.03 9.97 -1.00
C LYS A 18 -14.39 9.86 -0.34
N ASN A 19 -14.97 8.66 -0.24
CA ASN A 19 -16.23 8.43 0.46
C ASN A 19 -15.99 8.43 1.98
N ALA A 20 -16.57 9.40 2.68
CA ALA A 20 -16.46 9.53 4.14
C ALA A 20 -17.13 8.38 4.93
N ASN A 21 -17.89 7.49 4.27
CA ASN A 21 -18.45 6.29 4.89
C ASN A 21 -17.50 5.08 4.83
N VAL A 22 -16.35 5.20 4.17
CA VAL A 22 -15.31 4.17 4.21
C VAL A 22 -14.60 4.27 5.55
N GLU A 23 -14.56 3.17 6.27
CA GLU A 23 -13.91 3.06 7.57
C GLU A 23 -12.51 2.51 7.41
N LEU A 24 -11.56 3.06 8.18
CA LEU A 24 -10.24 2.48 8.38
C LEU A 24 -10.29 1.59 9.62
N THR A 25 -9.86 0.34 9.49
CA THR A 25 -9.66 -0.55 10.63
C THR A 25 -8.24 -1.10 10.59
N VAL A 26 -7.49 -0.94 11.69
CA VAL A 26 -6.22 -1.66 11.88
C VAL A 26 -6.56 -3.02 12.48
N LEU A 27 -6.40 -4.07 11.69
CA LEU A 27 -6.58 -5.47 12.10
C LEU A 27 -5.35 -5.95 12.89
N PRO A 28 -5.38 -7.16 13.48
CA PRO A 28 -4.17 -7.76 14.05
C PRO A 28 -3.02 -7.78 13.05
N ASP A 29 -1.79 -7.76 13.57
CA ASP A 29 -0.55 -7.77 12.78
C ASP A 29 -0.39 -6.56 11.85
N GLY A 30 -1.01 -5.43 12.20
CA GLY A 30 -0.78 -4.14 11.53
C GLY A 30 -1.50 -3.96 10.20
N VAL A 31 -2.30 -4.93 9.77
CA VAL A 31 -2.99 -4.91 8.48
C VAL A 31 -4.03 -3.80 8.46
N VAL A 32 -3.94 -2.88 7.50
CA VAL A 32 -4.89 -1.76 7.39
C VAL A 32 -6.00 -2.13 6.42
N GLN A 33 -7.23 -2.16 6.90
CA GLN A 33 -8.40 -2.42 6.08
C GLN A 33 -9.15 -1.12 5.79
N LEU A 34 -9.48 -0.89 4.52
CA LEU A 34 -10.44 0.12 4.07
C LEU A 34 -11.70 -0.55 3.51
N ALA A 35 -12.86 -0.22 4.07
CA ALA A 35 -14.14 -0.80 3.65
C ALA A 35 -15.33 0.06 4.08
N THR A 36 -16.43 0.04 3.31
CA THR A 36 -17.75 0.41 3.85
C THR A 36 -18.36 -0.77 4.62
N ALA A 37 -19.42 -0.50 5.38
CA ALA A 37 -20.16 -1.56 6.06
C ALA A 37 -20.64 -2.67 5.09
N ASN A 38 -20.32 -3.93 5.42
CA ASN A 38 -20.64 -5.15 4.64
C ASN A 38 -19.96 -5.27 3.26
N ALA A 39 -18.90 -4.51 2.98
CA ALA A 39 -18.18 -4.65 1.72
C ALA A 39 -17.58 -6.05 1.57
N ALA A 40 -17.82 -6.65 0.40
CA ALA A 40 -17.32 -7.97 0.02
C ALA A 40 -17.26 -8.06 -1.51
N PRO A 41 -16.30 -8.78 -2.08
CA PRO A 41 -15.33 -9.66 -1.40
C PRO A 41 -14.16 -8.91 -0.76
N VAL A 42 -13.31 -9.64 -0.04
CA VAL A 42 -12.09 -9.11 0.56
C VAL A 42 -10.93 -9.27 -0.42
N VAL A 43 -10.19 -8.18 -0.63
CA VAL A 43 -8.94 -8.18 -1.39
C VAL A 43 -7.78 -7.94 -0.43
N ASP A 44 -6.87 -8.91 -0.32
CA ASP A 44 -5.63 -8.75 0.43
C ASP A 44 -4.49 -8.36 -0.55
N LEU A 45 -3.89 -7.18 -0.33
CA LEU A 45 -2.75 -6.64 -1.07
C LEU A 45 -1.49 -6.72 -0.20
N PHE A 46 -0.51 -7.49 -0.64
CA PHE A 46 0.78 -7.62 0.01
C PHE A 46 1.85 -6.87 -0.78
N GLU A 47 2.44 -5.85 -0.17
CA GLU A 47 3.25 -4.87 -0.91
C GLU A 47 4.46 -4.42 -0.12
N ASP A 48 5.59 -4.23 -0.82
CA ASP A 48 6.76 -3.58 -0.27
C ASP A 48 6.86 -2.17 -0.89
N PRO A 49 6.95 -1.10 -0.09
CA PRO A 49 7.04 0.28 -0.58
C PRO A 49 8.11 0.55 -1.64
N MET A 50 9.16 -0.26 -1.71
CA MET A 50 10.25 -0.11 -2.68
C MET A 50 10.11 -1.04 -3.89
N CYS A 51 9.19 -2.00 -3.88
CA CYS A 51 9.02 -2.95 -4.98
C CYS A 51 8.44 -2.25 -6.22
N PRO A 52 9.15 -2.23 -7.36
CA PRO A 52 8.68 -1.60 -8.59
C PRO A 52 7.40 -2.22 -9.13
N PHE A 53 7.22 -3.54 -8.94
CA PHE A 53 6.00 -4.22 -9.37
C PHE A 53 4.79 -3.86 -8.51
N CYS A 54 4.99 -3.50 -7.24
CA CYS A 54 3.92 -2.93 -6.42
C CYS A 54 3.54 -1.54 -6.93
N GLY A 55 4.54 -0.71 -7.25
CA GLY A 55 4.32 0.59 -7.89
C GLY A 55 3.56 0.47 -9.21
N ASP A 56 3.98 -0.44 -10.09
CA ASP A 56 3.29 -0.70 -11.36
C ASP A 56 1.83 -1.15 -11.17
N LEU A 57 1.57 -2.01 -10.17
CA LEU A 57 0.23 -2.46 -9.84
C LEU A 57 -0.63 -1.31 -9.33
N GLU A 58 -0.13 -0.49 -8.41
CA GLU A 58 -0.85 0.64 -7.83
C GLU A 58 -1.10 1.76 -8.83
N VAL A 59 -0.12 2.10 -9.66
CA VAL A 59 -0.30 3.06 -10.76
C VAL A 59 -1.40 2.60 -11.71
N LYS A 60 -1.48 1.30 -11.99
CA LYS A 60 -2.46 0.74 -12.91
C LYS A 60 -3.84 0.55 -12.29
N HIS A 61 -3.93 0.06 -11.06
CA HIS A 61 -5.16 -0.44 -10.46
C HIS A 61 -5.61 0.31 -9.20
N GLY A 62 -4.76 1.13 -8.59
CA GLY A 62 -5.07 1.82 -7.33
C GLY A 62 -6.31 2.71 -7.42
N GLN A 63 -6.48 3.45 -8.53
CA GLN A 63 -7.67 4.27 -8.76
C GLN A 63 -8.95 3.44 -8.95
N GLU A 64 -8.85 2.28 -9.60
CA GLU A 64 -9.96 1.34 -9.77
C GLU A 64 -10.36 0.70 -8.42
N LEU A 65 -9.38 0.31 -7.59
CA LEU A 65 -9.61 -0.19 -6.23
C LEU A 65 -10.24 0.89 -5.34
N ALA A 66 -9.70 2.12 -5.35
CA ALA A 66 -10.26 3.24 -4.61
C ALA A 66 -11.74 3.45 -4.94
N GLN A 67 -12.10 3.38 -6.22
CA GLN A 67 -13.50 3.45 -6.63
C GLN A 67 -14.34 2.29 -6.10
N LYS A 68 -13.85 1.06 -6.20
CA LYS A 68 -14.56 -0.12 -5.70
C LYS A 68 -14.75 -0.09 -4.18
N ILE A 69 -13.77 0.44 -3.43
CA ILE A 69 -13.89 0.67 -1.97
C ILE A 69 -14.98 1.71 -1.70
N ASP A 70 -14.94 2.85 -2.38
CA ASP A 70 -15.93 3.93 -2.22
C ASP A 70 -17.36 3.47 -2.56
N ASP A 71 -17.51 2.64 -3.59
CA ASP A 71 -18.78 2.04 -4.01
C ASP A 71 -19.25 0.90 -3.07
N GLY A 72 -18.41 0.50 -2.10
CA GLY A 72 -18.67 -0.60 -1.18
C GLY A 72 -18.63 -1.99 -1.82
N ALA A 73 -18.07 -2.10 -3.02
CA ALA A 73 -17.98 -3.33 -3.81
C ALA A 73 -16.83 -4.24 -3.36
N VAL A 74 -15.83 -3.72 -2.63
CA VAL A 74 -14.74 -4.51 -2.06
C VAL A 74 -14.33 -3.96 -0.70
N ALA A 75 -13.80 -4.83 0.15
CA ALA A 75 -12.96 -4.44 1.28
C ALA A 75 -11.50 -4.71 0.90
N VAL A 76 -10.62 -3.71 1.01
CA VAL A 76 -9.19 -3.90 0.73
C VAL A 76 -8.41 -3.93 2.04
N ARG A 77 -7.52 -4.91 2.17
CA ARG A 77 -6.58 -5.06 3.28
C ARG A 77 -5.16 -4.89 2.75
N TYR A 78 -4.47 -3.87 3.24
CA TYR A 78 -3.09 -3.57 2.90
C TYR A 78 -2.17 -4.23 3.92
N HIS A 79 -1.39 -5.19 3.44
CA HIS A 79 -0.37 -5.93 4.16
C HIS A 79 0.99 -5.40 3.71
N LEU A 80 1.48 -4.35 4.37
CA LEU A 80 2.80 -3.83 4.04
C LEU A 80 3.89 -4.75 4.59
N VAL A 81 4.74 -5.25 3.69
CA VAL A 81 5.89 -6.09 4.00
C VAL A 81 7.18 -5.29 3.86
N VAL A 82 8.24 -5.80 4.48
CA VAL A 82 9.62 -5.36 4.22
C VAL A 82 10.38 -6.54 3.64
N LEU A 83 10.81 -6.46 2.39
CA LEU A 83 11.72 -7.41 1.74
C LEU A 83 13.16 -7.01 2.07
N PRO A 84 13.92 -7.77 2.89
CA PRO A 84 15.26 -7.39 3.33
C PRO A 84 16.22 -7.10 2.18
N GLN A 85 16.03 -7.74 1.02
CA GLN A 85 16.83 -7.50 -0.16
C GLN A 85 16.55 -6.12 -0.76
N LEU A 86 15.29 -5.71 -0.81
CA LEU A 86 14.90 -4.39 -1.33
C LEU A 86 15.28 -3.29 -0.34
N ASP A 87 15.00 -3.50 0.94
CA ASP A 87 15.33 -2.54 2.00
C ASP A 87 16.84 -2.26 2.02
N ALA A 88 17.67 -3.31 1.93
CA ALA A 88 19.13 -3.17 1.84
C ALA A 88 19.63 -2.58 0.50
N SER A 89 18.84 -2.67 -0.57
CA SER A 89 19.12 -2.06 -1.86
C SER A 89 18.71 -0.58 -1.94
N SER A 90 18.04 -0.04 -0.93
CA SER A 90 17.82 1.40 -0.79
C SER A 90 19.11 2.13 -0.45
N ALA A 91 19.20 3.41 -0.83
CA ALA A 91 20.39 4.22 -0.57
C ALA A 91 20.68 4.36 0.94
N SER A 92 19.64 4.40 1.78
CA SER A 92 19.73 4.42 3.23
C SER A 92 19.90 3.02 3.84
N GLY A 93 19.61 1.96 3.09
CA GLY A 93 19.52 0.58 3.58
C GLY A 93 18.32 0.31 4.49
N SER A 94 17.30 1.18 4.47
CA SER A 94 16.16 1.15 5.40
C SER A 94 14.87 1.82 4.89
N TYR A 95 14.78 2.14 3.59
CA TYR A 95 13.64 2.89 3.06
C TYR A 95 12.30 2.14 3.23
N SER A 96 12.22 0.86 2.86
CA SER A 96 10.99 0.07 3.02
C SER A 96 10.56 0.05 4.49
N SER A 97 11.50 -0.20 5.41
CA SER A 97 11.23 -0.19 6.85
C SER A 97 10.65 1.15 7.34
N ARG A 98 11.24 2.28 6.93
CA ARG A 98 10.79 3.63 7.31
C ARG A 98 9.43 3.98 6.68
N ALA A 99 9.21 3.59 5.44
CA ALA A 99 7.96 3.78 4.72
C ALA A 99 6.79 2.99 5.36
N VAL A 100 7.03 1.73 5.75
CA VAL A 100 6.03 0.93 6.49
C VAL A 100 5.74 1.60 7.84
N ALA A 101 6.75 1.99 8.61
CA ALA A 101 6.55 2.71 9.87
C ALA A 101 5.75 4.02 9.69
N ALA A 102 5.99 4.76 8.61
CA ALA A 102 5.22 5.95 8.29
C ALA A 102 3.75 5.63 7.98
N SER A 103 3.48 4.54 7.26
CA SER A 103 2.12 4.05 7.01
C SER A 103 1.37 3.73 8.30
N HIS A 104 2.02 3.13 9.30
CA HIS A 104 1.43 2.91 10.63
C HIS A 104 1.08 4.23 11.35
N CYS A 105 1.94 5.25 11.25
CA CYS A 105 1.62 6.57 11.80
C CYS A 105 0.40 7.21 11.12
N VAL A 106 0.23 7.00 9.81
CA VAL A 106 -0.95 7.49 9.07
C VAL A 106 -2.19 6.68 9.43
N ALA A 107 -2.10 5.35 9.53
CA ALA A 107 -3.21 4.50 9.94
C ALA A 107 -3.73 4.86 11.35
N ALA A 108 -2.83 5.25 12.26
CA ALA A 108 -3.18 5.72 13.60
C ALA A 108 -3.99 7.03 13.63
N SER A 109 -4.16 7.73 12.49
CA SER A 109 -5.09 8.86 12.37
C SER A 109 -6.55 8.43 12.21
N GLU A 110 -6.80 7.13 11.96
CA GLU A 110 -8.13 6.53 11.76
C GLU A 110 -8.94 7.15 10.60
N ASP A 111 -8.26 7.82 9.66
CA ASP A 111 -8.88 8.46 8.50
C ASP A 111 -8.56 7.67 7.21
N ALA A 112 -9.59 7.02 6.66
CA ALA A 112 -9.50 6.20 5.45
C ALA A 112 -9.09 7.00 4.21
N VAL A 113 -9.54 8.25 4.08
CA VAL A 113 -9.23 9.12 2.94
C VAL A 113 -7.76 9.53 2.99
N VAL A 114 -7.28 9.91 4.17
CA VAL A 114 -5.86 10.27 4.37
C VAL A 114 -4.96 9.06 4.14
N TYR A 115 -5.33 7.88 4.67
CA TYR A 115 -4.54 6.66 4.47
C TYR A 115 -4.48 6.25 3.00
N SER A 116 -5.61 6.23 2.29
CA SER A 116 -5.65 5.90 0.86
C SER A 116 -4.81 6.86 0.03
N ALA A 117 -4.85 8.17 0.33
CA ALA A 117 -4.02 9.17 -0.34
C ALA A 117 -2.53 8.99 -0.06
N PHE A 118 -2.17 8.67 1.18
CA PHE A 118 -0.78 8.40 1.55
C PHE A 118 -0.24 7.14 0.89
N HIS A 119 -1.00 6.05 0.93
CA HIS A 119 -0.63 4.77 0.30
C HIS A 119 -0.44 4.94 -1.22
N ALA A 120 -1.39 5.55 -1.93
CA ALA A 120 -1.25 5.83 -3.36
C ALA A 120 -0.06 6.75 -3.66
N GLY A 121 0.19 7.74 -2.79
CA GLY A 121 1.33 8.62 -2.90
C GLY A 121 2.67 7.91 -2.69
N LEU A 122 2.72 6.92 -1.79
CA LEU A 122 3.93 6.14 -1.48
C LEU A 122 4.38 5.29 -2.68
N PHE A 123 3.41 4.69 -3.38
CA PHE A 123 3.63 3.87 -4.58
C PHE A 123 3.59 4.68 -5.89
N GLY A 124 3.39 6.00 -5.82
CA GLY A 124 3.38 6.87 -6.99
C GLY A 124 4.75 6.93 -7.66
N ALA A 125 4.76 6.94 -9.00
CA ALA A 125 5.99 6.93 -9.81
C ALA A 125 6.98 8.07 -9.50
N ASP A 126 6.49 9.21 -9.02
CA ASP A 126 7.32 10.37 -8.65
C ASP A 126 7.87 10.30 -7.23
N PHE A 127 7.38 9.37 -6.39
CA PHE A 127 7.75 9.26 -4.98
C PHE A 127 8.52 7.97 -4.69
N GLN A 128 8.07 6.83 -5.21
CA GLN A 128 8.71 5.54 -5.01
C GLN A 128 10.19 5.58 -5.48
N PRO A 129 11.17 5.29 -4.61
CA PRO A 129 12.58 5.23 -4.98
C PRO A 129 12.88 4.09 -5.97
N GLU A 130 13.88 4.30 -6.82
CA GLU A 130 14.41 3.25 -7.67
C GLU A 130 15.24 2.25 -6.86
N GLU A 131 15.09 0.95 -7.18
CA GLU A 131 15.97 -0.08 -6.63
C GLU A 131 17.44 0.17 -7.00
N ASN A 132 18.33 0.17 -5.99
CA ASN A 132 19.77 0.45 -6.17
C ASN A 132 20.05 1.88 -6.69
N GLY A 133 19.14 2.82 -6.47
CA GLY A 133 19.36 4.24 -6.76
C GLY A 133 20.37 4.89 -5.79
N ASP A 134 20.92 6.03 -6.21
CA ASP A 134 21.89 6.81 -5.41
C ASP A 134 21.25 7.54 -4.20
N SER A 135 19.92 7.60 -4.14
CA SER A 135 19.15 8.23 -3.07
C SER A 135 17.78 7.57 -2.89
N ASP A 136 17.19 7.71 -1.71
CA ASP A 136 15.80 7.39 -1.41
C ASP A 136 15.12 8.54 -0.64
N ARG A 137 13.89 8.32 -0.16
CA ARG A 137 13.15 9.36 0.58
C ARG A 137 13.56 9.42 2.04
N THR A 138 13.74 10.63 2.52
CA THR A 138 13.95 10.96 3.93
C THR A 138 12.67 10.87 4.74
N ASP A 139 12.79 10.80 6.07
CA ASP A 139 11.62 10.83 6.97
C ASP A 139 10.86 12.16 6.88
N THR A 140 11.54 13.25 6.54
CA THR A 140 10.90 14.54 6.25
C THR A 140 10.05 14.46 4.98
N GLU A 141 10.54 13.83 3.92
CA GLU A 141 9.73 13.65 2.70
C GLU A 141 8.54 12.70 2.92
N LEU A 142 8.69 11.68 3.75
CA LEU A 142 7.57 10.81 4.17
C LEU A 142 6.53 11.59 4.99
N ALA A 143 6.97 12.43 5.92
CA ALA A 143 6.09 13.30 6.70
C ALA A 143 5.38 14.34 5.82
N ASP A 144 6.10 14.94 4.86
CA ASP A 144 5.54 15.88 3.89
C ASP A 144 4.50 15.19 2.99
N LEU A 145 4.73 13.93 2.59
CA LEU A 145 3.76 13.14 1.85
C LEU A 145 2.50 12.91 2.68
N ALA A 146 2.63 12.52 3.96
CA ALA A 146 1.50 12.37 4.86
C ALA A 146 0.72 13.68 5.02
N GLN A 147 1.42 14.81 5.19
CA GLN A 147 0.78 16.12 5.27
C GLN A 147 0.02 16.49 3.99
N LYS A 148 0.62 16.27 2.81
CA LYS A 148 -0.05 16.48 1.50
C LYS A 148 -1.27 15.58 1.32
N SER A 149 -1.26 14.41 1.95
CA SER A 149 -2.39 13.46 1.98
C SER A 149 -3.49 13.86 2.96
N GLY A 150 -3.28 14.93 3.75
CA GLY A 150 -4.25 15.46 4.71
C GLY A 150 -3.94 15.16 6.17
N ALA A 151 -2.83 14.49 6.47
CA ALA A 151 -2.46 14.16 7.85
C ALA A 151 -2.10 15.40 8.68
N GLY A 152 -2.46 15.37 9.96
CA GLY A 152 -2.15 16.42 10.93
C GLY A 152 -0.75 16.36 11.51
N GLU A 153 -0.41 17.35 12.35
CA GLU A 153 0.91 17.48 12.98
C GLU A 153 1.29 16.28 13.86
N ALA A 154 0.33 15.65 14.54
CA ALA A 154 0.61 14.46 15.35
C ALA A 154 1.16 13.30 14.50
N THR A 155 0.60 13.09 13.31
CA THR A 155 1.07 12.06 12.37
C THR A 155 2.45 12.40 11.81
N THR A 156 2.68 13.65 11.41
CA THR A 156 4.00 14.05 10.88
C THR A 156 5.08 13.92 11.94
N GLN A 157 4.81 14.28 13.20
CA GLN A 157 5.75 14.07 14.31
C GLN A 157 5.99 12.58 14.59
N CYS A 158 4.96 11.74 14.53
CA CYS A 158 5.11 10.28 14.65
C CYS A 158 6.10 9.72 13.63
N ILE A 159 6.01 10.17 12.38
CA ILE A 159 6.91 9.78 11.28
C ILE A 159 8.34 10.27 11.57
N LEU A 160 8.50 11.57 11.86
CA LEU A 160 9.81 12.19 12.08
C LEU A 160 10.56 11.61 13.28
N SER A 161 9.84 11.16 14.31
CA SER A 161 10.46 10.53 15.47
C SER A 161 10.70 9.02 15.30
N GLY A 162 10.20 8.41 14.22
CA GLY A 162 10.26 6.96 14.01
C GLY A 162 9.46 6.17 15.05
N ALA A 163 8.37 6.74 15.58
CA ALA A 163 7.68 6.20 16.76
C ALA A 163 7.11 4.79 16.55
N MET A 164 6.81 4.41 15.31
CA MET A 164 6.21 3.13 14.95
C MET A 164 7.22 2.10 14.42
N THR A 165 8.52 2.39 14.42
CA THR A 165 9.55 1.53 13.78
C THR A 165 9.53 0.08 14.29
N ASP A 166 9.50 -0.12 15.60
CA ASP A 166 9.57 -1.47 16.18
C ASP A 166 8.30 -2.28 15.92
N VAL A 167 7.13 -1.65 16.04
CA VAL A 167 5.83 -2.28 15.78
C VAL A 167 5.69 -2.62 14.30
N ALA A 168 6.02 -1.66 13.42
CA ALA A 168 6.00 -1.85 11.98
C ALA A 168 6.95 -2.97 11.52
N ALA A 169 8.11 -3.13 12.16
CA ALA A 169 9.02 -4.23 11.85
C ALA A 169 8.44 -5.60 12.22
N ALA A 170 7.74 -5.70 13.36
CA ALA A 170 7.06 -6.92 13.77
C ALA A 170 5.88 -7.25 12.84
N ASP A 171 5.05 -6.26 12.54
CA ASP A 171 3.88 -6.40 11.67
C ASP A 171 4.30 -6.74 10.23
N ALA A 172 5.35 -6.11 9.70
CA ALA A 172 5.92 -6.45 8.40
C ALA A 172 6.47 -7.89 8.35
N ALA A 173 7.01 -8.40 9.47
CA ALA A 173 7.44 -9.80 9.56
C ALA A 173 6.23 -10.76 9.51
N SER A 174 5.16 -10.47 10.26
CA SER A 174 3.90 -11.22 10.20
C SER A 174 3.29 -11.19 8.78
N ALA A 175 3.28 -10.04 8.12
CA ALA A 175 2.78 -9.89 6.75
C ALA A 175 3.58 -10.74 5.74
N ARG A 176 4.91 -10.88 5.91
CA ARG A 176 5.74 -11.78 5.08
C ARG A 176 5.40 -13.26 5.32
N GLU A 177 5.17 -13.64 6.57
CA GLU A 177 4.75 -15.00 6.91
C GLU A 177 3.39 -15.33 6.29
N ALA A 178 2.43 -14.40 6.38
CA ALA A 178 1.12 -14.51 5.74
C ALA A 178 1.22 -14.61 4.22
N LEU A 179 2.04 -13.78 3.57
CA LEU A 179 2.33 -13.84 2.14
C LEU A 179 2.85 -15.22 1.73
N SER A 180 3.81 -15.77 2.48
CA SER A 180 4.36 -17.10 2.21
C SER A 180 3.33 -18.20 2.43
N ALA A 181 2.50 -18.10 3.48
CA ALA A 181 1.47 -19.09 3.81
C ALA A 181 0.34 -19.12 2.77
N ALA A 182 0.02 -17.96 2.18
CA ALA A 182 -0.90 -17.82 1.07
C ALA A 182 -0.43 -18.51 -0.23
N GLY A 183 0.86 -18.84 -0.33
CA GLY A 183 1.43 -19.44 -1.54
C GLY A 183 1.69 -18.43 -2.67
N ALA A 184 1.65 -17.13 -2.37
CA ALA A 184 2.06 -16.10 -3.31
C ALA A 184 3.59 -16.14 -3.53
N ALA A 185 4.03 -15.88 -4.76
CA ALA A 185 5.43 -16.01 -5.14
C ALA A 185 6.31 -14.83 -4.66
N GLY A 186 5.71 -13.71 -4.27
CA GLY A 186 6.39 -12.47 -3.89
C GLY A 186 5.42 -11.29 -3.90
N THR A 187 5.98 -10.08 -3.87
CA THR A 187 5.21 -8.84 -3.99
C THR A 187 5.16 -8.34 -5.44
N PRO A 188 4.06 -7.69 -5.86
CA PRO A 188 2.78 -7.63 -5.15
C PRO A 188 2.14 -9.03 -5.07
N GLY A 189 1.64 -9.37 -3.89
CA GLY A 189 0.80 -10.55 -3.68
C GLY A 189 -0.64 -10.10 -3.59
N VAL A 190 -1.51 -10.64 -4.44
CA VAL A 190 -2.95 -10.28 -4.43
C VAL A 190 -3.78 -11.52 -4.20
N LEU A 191 -4.66 -11.46 -3.20
CA LEU A 191 -5.66 -12.49 -2.95
C LEU A 191 -7.06 -11.87 -3.00
N VAL A 192 -8.02 -12.63 -3.53
CA VAL A 192 -9.45 -12.32 -3.47
C VAL A 192 -10.15 -13.47 -2.74
N ASP A 193 -10.80 -13.18 -1.62
CA ASP A 193 -11.39 -14.17 -0.70
C ASP A 193 -10.43 -15.34 -0.39
N GLY A 194 -9.16 -15.00 -0.15
CA GLY A 194 -8.11 -15.97 0.18
C GLY A 194 -7.54 -16.76 -1.00
N GLN A 195 -7.99 -16.51 -2.23
CA GLN A 195 -7.44 -17.14 -3.44
C GLN A 195 -6.45 -16.21 -4.14
N VAL A 196 -5.24 -16.70 -4.43
CA VAL A 196 -4.20 -15.93 -5.14
C VAL A 196 -4.65 -15.61 -6.57
N VAL A 197 -4.43 -14.37 -6.99
CA VAL A 197 -4.73 -13.85 -8.32
C VAL A 197 -3.47 -13.32 -9.00
N ASP A 198 -3.30 -13.57 -10.31
CA ASP A 198 -2.17 -13.06 -11.10
C ASP A 198 -2.43 -11.62 -11.57
N ALA A 199 -2.52 -10.69 -10.62
CA ALA A 199 -2.90 -9.29 -10.87
C ALA A 199 -1.92 -8.52 -11.79
N LEU A 200 -0.67 -8.99 -11.91
CA LEU A 200 0.31 -8.40 -12.82
C LEU A 200 0.06 -8.79 -14.29
N ARG A 201 -0.45 -10.00 -14.55
CA ARG A 201 -0.70 -10.49 -15.92
C ARG A 201 -2.15 -10.35 -16.35
N ASP A 202 -3.09 -10.52 -15.42
CA ASP A 202 -4.51 -10.36 -15.69
C ASP A 202 -4.96 -8.93 -15.38
N SER A 203 -5.01 -8.08 -16.40
CA SER A 203 -5.46 -6.70 -16.23
C SER A 203 -6.96 -6.56 -15.94
N SER A 204 -7.74 -7.63 -16.05
CA SER A 204 -9.18 -7.66 -15.77
C SER A 204 -9.50 -8.22 -14.38
N TRP A 205 -8.49 -8.47 -13.55
CA TRP A 205 -8.68 -9.16 -12.28
C TRP A 205 -9.72 -8.47 -11.38
N ILE A 206 -9.75 -7.13 -11.31
CA ILE A 206 -10.76 -6.38 -10.54
C ILE A 206 -12.17 -6.48 -11.14
N GLU A 207 -12.30 -6.54 -12.47
CA GLU A 207 -13.60 -6.72 -13.14
C GLU A 207 -14.16 -8.12 -12.90
N SER A 208 -13.30 -9.10 -12.61
CA SER A 208 -13.71 -10.45 -12.22
C SER A 208 -14.20 -10.52 -10.77
N ILE A 209 -13.98 -9.47 -9.99
CA ILE A 209 -14.48 -9.30 -8.62
C ILE A 209 -15.88 -8.69 -8.70
N GLY A 210 -16.89 -9.58 -8.67
CA GLY A 210 -18.31 -9.32 -8.43
C GLY A 210 -18.87 -7.97 -8.89
#